data_AF-A0A8E2H1Z1-F1
#
_entry.id   AF-A0A8E2H1Z1-F1
#
_cell.length_a   1.000
_cell.length_b   1.000
_cell.length_c   1.000
_cell.angle_alpha   90.00
_cell.angle_beta   90.00
_cell.angle_gamma   90.00
#
_symmetry.space_group_name_H-M   'P 1'
#
loop_
_entity.id
_entity.type
_entity.pdbx_description
1 polymer ?
#
loop_
_entity_poly.entity_id
_entity_poly.type
_entity_poly.pdbx_seq_one_letter_code
_entity_poly.pdbx_strand_id
1 'polypeptide(L)'
;MIAPGLLIIINPMNRWLYLAGLAAATLAAFAVPLSVFLPMGGVMRPLTFVAATPAVCLFLRILFSRTYRDKIDAINIEMRDGQPAFSFRSRKPLLDPEWGMFGTRTGSRPAQVLRAVLFVEAGVTMLLSQGRAELVGLVMAGLFAAMLVTMLQMASGEA
;
A
#
# COMPACT_ATOMS: atom_id res chain seq x y z
N MET A 1 -1.82 37.48 1.37
CA MET A 1 -2.77 36.56 2.05
C MET A 1 -2.42 35.15 1.58
N ILE A 2 -1.28 34.65 2.06
CA ILE A 2 -0.68 33.36 1.71
C ILE A 2 -0.02 32.86 2.99
N ALA A 3 -0.06 31.54 3.19
CA ALA A 3 0.76 30.70 4.07
C ALA A 3 0.21 30.41 5.47
N PRO A 4 0.52 29.22 6.03
CA PRO A 4 1.45 28.20 5.53
C PRO A 4 0.70 26.91 5.17
N GLY A 5 1.19 26.06 4.27
CA GLY A 5 2.19 25.10 4.73
C GLY A 5 1.74 24.48 6.04
N LEU A 6 0.54 23.88 6.09
CA LEU A 6 0.01 23.16 7.24
C LEU A 6 0.87 21.90 7.41
N LEU A 7 2.10 22.15 7.86
CA LEU A 7 2.85 21.41 8.83
C LEU A 7 2.18 20.09 9.09
N ILE A 8 2.47 19.10 8.25
CA ILE A 8 3.44 18.08 8.61
C ILE A 8 3.50 17.96 10.15
N ILE A 9 2.39 17.57 10.77
CA ILE A 9 2.38 16.70 11.94
C ILE A 9 2.62 15.26 11.42
N ILE A 10 3.53 15.16 10.46
CA ILE A 10 4.23 13.94 10.13
C ILE A 10 5.50 14.13 10.93
N ASN A 11 5.50 13.60 12.16
CA ASN A 11 6.74 13.31 12.89
C ASN A 11 7.78 12.90 11.83
N PRO A 12 8.97 13.53 11.74
CA PRO A 12 9.89 13.33 10.61
C PRO A 12 10.14 11.85 10.30
N MET A 13 10.09 11.00 11.33
CA MET A 13 10.12 9.54 11.22
C MET A 13 9.00 8.93 10.35
N ASN A 14 7.77 9.44 10.43
CA ASN A 14 6.63 9.01 9.60
C ASN A 14 6.84 9.39 8.11
N ARG A 15 7.55 10.50 7.82
CA ARG A 15 7.84 10.91 6.43
C ARG A 15 8.85 9.97 5.79
N TRP A 16 9.89 9.60 6.53
CA TRP A 16 10.88 8.62 6.08
C TRP A 16 10.27 7.24 5.87
N LEU A 17 9.40 6.78 6.78
CA LEU A 17 8.68 5.52 6.62
C LEU A 17 7.74 5.52 5.42
N TYR A 18 7.03 6.63 5.17
CA TYR A 18 6.21 6.80 3.97
C TYR A 18 7.05 6.69 2.70
N LEU A 19 8.16 7.44 2.61
CA LEU A 19 9.05 7.40 1.44
C LEU A 19 9.69 6.02 1.24
N ALA A 20 10.07 5.35 2.33
CA ALA A 20 10.63 4.00 2.26
C ALA A 20 9.60 2.97 1.80
N GLY A 21 8.35 3.07 2.27
CA GLY A 21 7.24 2.23 1.80
C GLY A 21 6.91 2.48 0.33
N LEU A 22 6.91 3.75 -0.10
CA LEU A 22 6.71 4.12 -1.50
C LEU A 22 7.84 3.56 -2.37
N ALA A 23 9.09 3.74 -1.96
CA ALA A 23 10.27 3.21 -2.66
C ALA A 23 10.22 1.68 -2.77
N ALA A 24 9.81 0.98 -1.70
CA ALA A 24 9.64 -0.47 -1.70
C ALA A 24 8.57 -0.93 -2.70
N ALA A 25 7.41 -0.26 -2.72
CA ALA A 25 6.35 -0.55 -3.68
C ALA A 25 6.78 -0.27 -5.13
N THR A 26 7.44 0.86 -5.37
CA THR A 26 7.97 1.21 -6.70
C THR A 26 9.04 0.22 -7.15
N LEU A 27 9.97 -0.16 -6.27
CA LEU A 27 11.00 -1.15 -6.55
C LEU A 27 10.39 -2.48 -6.99
N ALA A 28 9.38 -2.98 -6.28
CA ALA A 28 8.68 -4.21 -6.64
C ALA A 28 8.01 -4.10 -8.03
N ALA A 29 7.33 -2.98 -8.30
CA ALA A 29 6.64 -2.71 -9.57
C ALA A 29 7.59 -2.65 -10.78
N PHE A 30 8.86 -2.30 -10.59
CA PHE A 30 9.85 -2.32 -11.66
C PHE A 30 10.61 -3.65 -11.76
N ALA A 31 10.90 -4.27 -10.61
CA ALA A 31 11.71 -5.49 -10.54
C ALA A 31 11.05 -6.68 -11.24
N VAL A 32 9.72 -6.75 -11.21
CA VAL A 32 8.96 -7.90 -11.74
C VAL A 32 8.96 -7.91 -13.28
N PRO A 33 8.61 -6.81 -13.99
CA PRO A 33 8.82 -6.72 -15.42
C PRO A 33 10.28 -6.91 -15.83
N LEU A 34 11.24 -6.35 -15.07
CA LEU A 34 12.66 -6.51 -15.38
C LEU A 34 13.12 -7.98 -15.33
N SER A 35 12.55 -8.76 -14.41
CA SER A 35 12.88 -10.18 -14.24
C SER A 35 12.50 -11.07 -15.44
N VAL A 36 11.65 -10.57 -16.33
CA VAL A 36 11.32 -11.22 -17.61
C VAL A 36 12.50 -11.12 -18.58
N PHE A 37 13.23 -10.00 -18.54
CA PHE A 37 14.33 -9.71 -19.47
C PHE A 37 15.71 -10.02 -18.88
N LEU A 38 15.84 -10.01 -17.55
CA LEU A 38 17.11 -10.16 -16.85
C LEU A 38 17.07 -11.33 -15.85
N PRO A 39 18.12 -12.15 -15.78
CA PRO A 39 18.23 -13.22 -14.79
C PRO A 39 18.47 -12.63 -13.39
N MET A 40 17.38 -12.33 -12.68
CA MET A 40 17.45 -11.70 -11.34
C MET A 40 17.38 -12.70 -10.18
N GLY A 41 17.50 -13.99 -10.43
CA GLY A 41 17.28 -15.05 -9.42
C GLY A 41 18.11 -14.89 -8.14
N GLY A 42 19.36 -14.43 -8.23
CA GLY A 42 20.19 -14.21 -7.03
C GLY A 42 19.87 -12.95 -6.22
N VAL A 43 19.07 -12.03 -6.78
CA VAL A 43 18.85 -10.68 -6.23
C VAL A 43 17.40 -10.50 -5.74
N MET A 44 16.47 -11.35 -6.18
CA MET A 44 15.06 -11.24 -5.80
C MET A 44 14.82 -11.41 -4.31
N ARG A 45 15.41 -12.44 -3.70
CA ARG A 45 15.30 -12.67 -2.26
C ARG A 45 15.78 -11.50 -1.38
N PRO A 46 16.98 -10.92 -1.57
CA PRO A 46 17.39 -9.75 -0.77
C PRO A 46 16.52 -8.53 -1.05
N LEU A 47 16.07 -8.30 -2.29
CA LEU A 47 15.13 -7.23 -2.61
C LEU A 47 13.81 -7.38 -1.86
N THR A 48 13.31 -8.61 -1.71
CA THR A 48 12.10 -8.89 -0.92
C THR A 48 12.27 -8.46 0.53
N PHE A 49 13.41 -8.74 1.17
CA PHE A 49 13.66 -8.29 2.54
C PHE A 49 13.77 -6.77 2.65
N VAL A 50 14.44 -6.13 1.69
CA VAL A 50 14.53 -4.66 1.61
C VAL A 50 13.15 -4.02 1.44
N ALA A 51 12.26 -4.62 0.65
CA ALA A 51 10.90 -4.13 0.46
C ALA A 51 9.98 -4.43 1.66
N ALA A 52 10.12 -5.61 2.27
CA ALA A 52 9.30 -6.03 3.40
C ALA A 52 9.61 -5.24 4.68
N THR A 53 10.87 -4.85 4.90
CA THR A 53 11.29 -4.12 6.11
C THR A 53 10.50 -2.82 6.34
N PRO A 54 10.44 -1.87 5.40
CA PRO A 54 9.65 -0.65 5.58
C PRO A 54 8.16 -0.95 5.64
N ALA A 55 7.66 -1.98 4.95
CA ALA A 55 6.26 -2.38 5.03
C ALA A 55 5.90 -2.88 6.44
N VAL A 56 6.74 -3.72 7.05
CA VAL A 56 6.55 -4.18 8.43
C VAL A 56 6.64 -3.01 9.40
N CYS A 57 7.61 -2.11 9.24
CA CYS A 57 7.71 -0.91 10.08
C CYS A 57 6.46 -0.01 9.97
N LEU A 58 5.95 0.21 8.76
CA LEU A 58 4.71 0.94 8.53
C LEU A 58 3.51 0.23 9.17
N PHE A 59 3.41 -1.08 9.01
CA PHE A 59 2.35 -1.89 9.62
C PHE A 59 2.36 -1.77 11.14
N LEU A 60 3.52 -1.98 11.79
CA LEU A 60 3.66 -1.84 13.23
C LEU A 60 3.34 -0.40 13.69
N ARG A 61 3.75 0.60 12.91
CA ARG A 61 3.44 2.01 13.21
C ARG A 61 1.94 2.29 13.18
N ILE A 62 1.24 1.80 12.16
CA ILE A 62 -0.22 1.93 12.04
C ILE A 62 -0.91 1.15 13.16
N LEU A 63 -0.45 -0.08 13.42
CA LEU A 63 -1.03 -0.98 14.42
C LEU A 63 -0.90 -0.43 15.84
N PHE A 64 0.23 0.16 16.21
CA PHE A 64 0.48 0.63 17.59
C PHE A 64 0.13 2.11 17.82
N SER A 65 -0.04 2.91 16.77
CA SER A 65 -0.41 4.31 16.91
C SER A 65 -1.92 4.47 17.10
N ARG A 66 -2.33 4.88 18.31
CA ARG A 66 -3.73 5.17 18.62
C ARG A 66 -4.34 6.16 17.64
N THR A 67 -3.62 7.24 17.31
CA THR A 67 -4.07 8.24 16.34
C THR A 67 -4.33 7.67 14.94
N TYR A 68 -3.52 6.72 14.47
CA TYR A 68 -3.77 6.10 13.15
C TYR A 68 -4.94 5.12 13.21
N ARG A 69 -5.06 4.34 14.29
CA ARG A 69 -6.20 3.44 14.49
C ARG A 69 -7.53 4.19 14.53
N ASP A 70 -7.64 5.24 15.35
CA ASP A 70 -8.88 6.00 15.49
C ASP A 70 -9.34 6.61 14.14
N LYS A 71 -8.37 7.08 13.33
CA LYS A 71 -8.65 7.61 11.99
C LYS A 71 -9.06 6.53 11.00
N ILE A 72 -8.37 5.39 11.00
CA ILE A 72 -8.72 4.24 10.14
C ILE A 72 -10.08 3.67 10.53
N ASP A 73 -10.41 3.64 11.82
CA ASP A 73 -11.72 3.22 12.30
C ASP A 73 -12.82 4.18 11.85
N ALA A 74 -12.59 5.49 11.90
CA ALA A 74 -13.51 6.48 11.34
C ALA A 74 -13.73 6.28 9.83
N ILE A 75 -12.66 6.06 9.06
CA ILE A 75 -12.73 5.75 7.62
C ILE A 75 -13.48 4.44 7.38
N ASN A 76 -13.24 3.41 8.18
CA ASN A 76 -13.93 2.12 8.07
C ASN A 76 -15.42 2.25 8.35
N ILE A 77 -15.82 3.09 9.31
CA ILE A 77 -17.23 3.38 9.61
C ILE A 77 -17.86 4.12 8.42
N GLU A 78 -17.17 5.10 7.86
CA GLU A 78 -17.66 5.86 6.69
C GLU A 78 -17.78 4.97 5.44
N MET A 79 -16.80 4.10 5.17
CA MET A 79 -16.83 3.15 4.06
C MET A 79 -18.02 2.17 4.15
N ARG A 80 -18.49 1.88 5.37
CA ARG A 80 -19.63 1.00 5.64
C ARG A 80 -20.96 1.75 5.77
N ASP A 81 -20.98 3.03 5.43
CA ASP A 81 -22.12 3.93 5.59
C ASP A 81 -22.70 3.88 7.03
N GLY A 82 -21.82 3.83 8.03
CA GLY A 82 -22.19 3.79 9.45
C GLY A 82 -22.55 2.41 10.02
N GLN A 83 -22.45 1.33 9.22
CA GLN A 83 -22.81 -0.01 9.68
C GLN A 83 -21.75 -0.68 10.57
N PRO A 84 -22.16 -1.56 11.52
CA PRO A 84 -21.24 -2.26 12.40
C PRO A 84 -20.25 -3.17 11.65
N ALA A 85 -19.08 -3.38 12.26
CA ALA A 85 -17.94 -4.09 11.66
C ALA A 85 -18.23 -5.53 11.18
N PHE A 86 -19.30 -6.17 11.66
CA PHE A 86 -19.70 -7.54 11.32
C PHE A 86 -20.81 -7.65 10.26
N SER A 87 -21.26 -6.55 9.65
CA SER A 87 -22.27 -6.65 8.60
C SER A 87 -21.66 -7.09 7.26
N PHE A 88 -22.03 -8.28 6.78
CA PHE A 88 -21.63 -8.76 5.45
C PHE A 88 -22.25 -7.94 4.30
N ARG A 89 -23.35 -7.24 4.58
CA ARG A 89 -24.12 -6.44 3.62
C ARG A 89 -23.43 -5.10 3.24
N SER A 90 -22.46 -4.63 4.03
CA SER A 90 -21.81 -3.32 3.84
C SER A 90 -20.45 -3.37 3.12
N ARG A 91 -20.01 -4.54 2.63
CA ARG A 91 -18.75 -4.63 1.89
C ARG A 91 -18.94 -3.99 0.51
N LYS A 92 -18.50 -2.73 0.37
CA LYS A 92 -18.36 -2.09 -0.93
C LYS A 92 -17.50 -2.97 -1.84
N PRO A 93 -17.87 -3.12 -3.13
CA PRO A 93 -17.15 -3.97 -4.04
C PRO A 93 -15.69 -3.50 -4.20
N LEU A 94 -14.79 -4.42 -4.55
CA LEU A 94 -13.37 -4.10 -4.78
C LEU A 94 -13.17 -3.03 -5.86
N LEU A 95 -14.13 -2.88 -6.77
CA LEU A 95 -14.13 -1.91 -7.87
C LEU A 95 -15.09 -0.74 -7.62
N ASP A 96 -15.48 -0.50 -6.36
CA ASP A 96 -16.30 0.67 -6.02
C ASP A 96 -15.60 1.99 -6.43
N PRO A 97 -16.29 2.91 -7.13
CA PRO A 97 -15.68 4.14 -7.64
C PRO A 97 -15.13 5.09 -6.56
N GLU A 98 -15.65 5.02 -5.34
CA GLU A 98 -15.22 5.88 -4.24
C GLU A 98 -14.26 5.16 -3.30
N TRP A 99 -14.62 3.95 -2.87
CA TRP A 99 -13.93 3.21 -1.80
C TRP A 99 -13.25 1.93 -2.26
N GLY A 100 -13.34 1.59 -3.54
CA GLY A 100 -12.70 0.42 -4.11
C GLY A 100 -11.17 0.56 -4.12
N MET A 101 -10.48 -0.49 -4.56
CA MET A 101 -9.02 -0.52 -4.65
C MET A 101 -8.44 0.65 -5.46
N PHE A 102 -9.22 1.19 -6.40
CA PHE A 102 -8.87 2.32 -7.26
C PHE A 102 -9.83 3.51 -7.09
N GLY A 103 -10.58 3.53 -5.98
CA GLY A 103 -11.59 4.55 -5.74
C GLY A 103 -10.98 5.90 -5.40
N THR A 104 -11.70 6.99 -5.70
CA THR A 104 -11.23 8.38 -5.54
C THR A 104 -10.88 8.75 -4.11
N ARG A 105 -11.43 8.06 -3.10
CA ARG A 105 -11.13 8.29 -1.68
C ARG A 105 -9.95 7.46 -1.16
N THR A 106 -9.38 6.60 -1.99
CA THR A 106 -8.28 5.70 -1.59
C THR A 106 -6.90 6.30 -1.89
N GLY A 107 -6.67 7.52 -1.40
CA GLY A 107 -5.39 8.22 -1.53
C GLY A 107 -5.10 8.74 -2.95
N SER A 108 -3.90 9.28 -3.11
CA SER A 108 -3.48 10.02 -4.32
C SER A 108 -3.48 9.17 -5.60
N ARG A 109 -3.71 9.81 -6.76
CA ARG A 109 -3.67 9.15 -8.09
C ARG A 109 -2.40 8.31 -8.34
N PRO A 110 -1.18 8.76 -8.01
CA PRO A 110 0.02 7.94 -8.20
C PRO A 110 0.00 6.65 -7.36
N ALA A 111 -0.52 6.70 -6.13
CA ALA A 111 -0.63 5.53 -5.27
C ALA A 111 -1.71 4.55 -5.74
N GLN A 112 -2.79 5.05 -6.34
CA GLN A 112 -3.81 4.21 -7.00
C GLN A 112 -3.20 3.45 -8.18
N VAL A 113 -2.45 4.15 -9.05
CA VAL A 113 -1.77 3.53 -10.20
C VAL A 113 -0.76 2.48 -9.74
N LEU A 114 0.06 2.81 -8.74
CA LEU A 114 1.07 1.88 -8.21
C LEU A 114 0.43 0.61 -7.65
N ARG A 115 -0.67 0.73 -6.90
CA ARG A 115 -1.44 -0.43 -6.42
C ARG A 115 -2.03 -1.24 -7.57
N ALA A 116 -2.51 -0.59 -8.64
CA ALA A 116 -3.07 -1.28 -9.80
C ALA A 116 -2.03 -2.14 -10.50
N VAL A 117 -0.85 -1.56 -10.76
CA VAL A 117 0.29 -2.27 -11.35
C VAL A 117 0.68 -3.46 -10.49
N LEU A 118 0.90 -3.26 -9.20
CA LEU A 118 1.29 -4.33 -8.28
C LEU A 118 0.22 -5.41 -8.12
N PHE A 119 -1.06 -5.05 -8.20
CA PHE A 119 -2.16 -6.01 -8.14
C PHE A 119 -2.22 -6.88 -9.40
N VAL A 120 -2.05 -6.27 -10.57
CA VAL A 120 -1.94 -7.01 -11.84
C VAL A 120 -0.71 -7.92 -11.83
N GLU A 121 0.44 -7.40 -11.40
CA GLU A 121 1.67 -8.19 -11.25
C GLU A 121 1.49 -9.34 -10.27
N ALA A 122 0.78 -9.14 -9.16
CA ALA A 122 0.49 -10.21 -8.20
C ALA A 122 -0.34 -11.31 -8.86
N GLY A 123 -1.38 -10.95 -9.60
CA GLY A 123 -2.20 -11.92 -10.35
C GLY A 123 -1.39 -12.67 -11.40
N VAL A 124 -0.63 -11.95 -12.22
CA VAL A 124 0.21 -12.53 -13.28
C VAL A 124 1.29 -13.44 -12.69
N THR A 125 2.00 -13.00 -11.65
CA THR A 125 3.02 -13.82 -11.00
C THR A 125 2.42 -15.02 -10.30
N MET A 126 1.28 -14.92 -9.64
CA MET A 126 0.60 -16.08 -9.06
C MET A 126 0.20 -17.11 -10.11
N LEU A 127 -0.36 -16.67 -11.25
CA LEU A 127 -0.79 -17.55 -12.34
C LEU A 127 0.40 -18.20 -13.08
N LEU A 128 1.48 -17.45 -13.27
CA LEU A 128 2.62 -17.88 -14.10
C LEU A 128 3.80 -18.42 -13.29
N SER A 129 3.81 -18.31 -11.95
CA SER A 129 5.07 -18.50 -11.21
C SER A 129 5.63 -19.91 -11.22
N GLN A 130 4.87 -20.99 -11.47
CA GLN A 130 5.34 -22.39 -11.56
C GLN A 130 6.67 -22.70 -10.79
N GLY A 131 6.80 -22.26 -9.52
CA GLY A 131 8.01 -22.44 -8.71
C GLY A 131 8.92 -21.23 -8.43
N ARG A 132 8.62 -20.01 -8.90
CA ARG A 132 9.39 -18.78 -8.59
C ARG A 132 8.88 -18.07 -7.33
N ALA A 133 9.01 -18.74 -6.18
CA ALA A 133 8.55 -18.23 -4.88
C ALA A 133 9.12 -16.83 -4.53
N GLU A 134 10.33 -16.53 -5.00
CA GLU A 134 10.98 -15.25 -4.72
C GLU A 134 10.31 -14.05 -5.38
N LEU A 135 9.80 -14.23 -6.61
CA LEU A 135 9.06 -13.18 -7.33
C LEU A 135 7.72 -12.89 -6.65
N VAL A 136 7.02 -13.95 -6.25
CA VAL A 136 5.76 -13.83 -5.51
C VAL A 136 5.99 -13.09 -4.19
N GLY A 137 7.08 -13.41 -3.48
CA GLY A 137 7.45 -12.71 -2.25
C GLY A 137 7.68 -11.22 -2.46
N LEU A 138 8.43 -10.83 -3.49
CA LEU A 138 8.71 -9.42 -3.78
C LEU A 138 7.46 -8.64 -4.15
N VAL A 139 6.63 -9.20 -5.04
CA VAL A 139 5.37 -8.56 -5.45
C VAL A 139 4.44 -8.37 -4.27
N MET A 140 4.29 -9.40 -3.43
CA MET A 140 3.42 -9.32 -2.26
C MET A 140 3.93 -8.32 -1.23
N ALA A 141 5.25 -8.27 -1.00
CA ALA A 141 5.85 -7.25 -0.15
C ALA A 141 5.61 -5.84 -0.70
N GLY A 142 5.75 -5.65 -2.02
CA GLY A 142 5.45 -4.39 -2.70
C GLY A 142 3.99 -3.98 -2.60
N LEU A 143 3.07 -4.91 -2.89
CA LEU A 143 1.63 -4.68 -2.80
C LEU A 143 1.22 -4.34 -1.36
N PHE A 144 1.78 -5.05 -0.37
CA PHE A 144 1.55 -4.76 1.04
C PHE A 144 2.05 -3.37 1.42
N ALA A 145 3.26 -2.99 0.99
CA ALA A 145 3.79 -1.65 1.19
C ALA A 145 2.88 -0.58 0.56
N ALA A 146 2.41 -0.79 -0.68
CA ALA A 146 1.52 0.13 -1.37
C ALA A 146 0.19 0.31 -0.65
N MET A 147 -0.40 -0.76 -0.10
CA MET A 147 -1.61 -0.68 0.71
C MET A 147 -1.41 0.12 2.00
N LEU A 148 -0.30 -0.10 2.71
CA LEU A 148 0.01 0.63 3.94
C LEU A 148 0.28 2.11 3.67
N VAL A 149 0.95 2.43 2.56
CA VAL A 149 1.15 3.80 2.09
C VAL A 149 -0.19 4.47 1.80
N THR A 150 -1.12 3.78 1.15
CA THR A 150 -2.47 4.32 0.92
C THR A 150 -3.25 4.50 2.23
N MET A 151 -3.20 3.54 3.15
CA MET A 151 -3.81 3.69 4.48
C MET A 151 -3.26 4.91 5.21
N LEU A 152 -1.96 5.16 5.07
CA LEU A 152 -1.31 6.34 5.65
C LEU A 152 -1.80 7.64 5.00
N GLN A 153 -1.95 7.68 3.66
CA GLN A 153 -2.49 8.83 2.92
C GLN A 153 -3.94 9.14 3.32
N MET A 154 -4.78 8.10 3.44
CA MET A 154 -6.16 8.26 3.88
C MET A 154 -6.22 8.80 5.32
N ALA A 155 -5.37 8.29 6.22
CA ALA A 155 -5.31 8.77 7.60
C ALA A 155 -4.64 10.16 7.75
N SER A 156 -3.79 10.59 6.81
CA SER A 156 -3.22 11.95 6.80
C SER A 156 -4.18 12.98 6.20
N GLY A 157 -5.19 12.56 5.44
CA GLY A 157 -6.10 13.46 4.71
C GLY A 157 -5.49 13.98 3.40
N GLU A 158 -4.43 13.35 2.90
CA GLU A 158 -3.75 13.71 1.64
C GLU A 158 -4.36 12.97 0.42
N ALA A 159 -5.69 12.85 0.38
CA ALA A 159 -6.43 12.19 -0.70
C ALA A 159 -6.57 13.09 -1.93
#